data_AF-A0A0L6VDW7-F1
#
_entry.id   AF-A0A0L6VDW7-F1
#
_cell.length_a   1.000
_cell.length_b   1.000
_cell.length_c   1.000
_cell.angle_alpha   90.00
_cell.angle_beta   90.00
_cell.angle_gamma   90.00
#
_symmetry.space_group_name_H-M   'P 1'
#
loop_
_entity.id
_entity.type
_entity.pdbx_description
1 polymer ?
#
loop_
_entity_poly.entity_id
_entity_poly.type
_entity_poly.pdbx_seq_one_letter_code
_entity_poly.pdbx_strand_id
1 'polypeptide(L)'
;MLAKLLYKSSSASSDQKAPLSRLSGLGPPREAWCADYIDLTLHDHTTEYLVAIFSWYKPTLYQPHHLPTSKQPSQILQHPTKSRPLQILVLDVRMKYNQNQCFLLGDLKLAEFPILRGCRNEGFPLFSICLSHQLLALAVGSKKLWKENPSM
;
A
#
# COMPACT_ATOMS: atom_id res chain seq x y z
N MET A 1 23.46 12.55 -3.22
CA MET A 1 22.00 12.70 -3.47
C MET A 1 21.71 12.17 -4.87
N LEU A 2 20.91 11.10 -5.02
CA LEU A 2 20.79 10.38 -6.30
C LEU A 2 19.57 10.79 -7.17
N ALA A 3 18.60 11.54 -6.65
CA ALA A 3 17.54 12.15 -7.45
C ALA A 3 16.85 13.28 -6.67
N LYS A 4 16.40 14.33 -7.35
CA LYS A 4 15.54 15.40 -6.82
C LYS A 4 14.16 15.29 -7.46
N LEU A 5 13.10 15.38 -6.66
CA LEU A 5 11.73 15.42 -7.16
C LEU A 5 11.33 16.88 -7.37
N LEU A 6 11.02 17.21 -8.62
CA LEU A 6 10.69 18.56 -9.05
C LEU A 6 9.20 18.68 -9.34
N TYR A 7 8.55 19.67 -8.75
CA TYR A 7 7.15 20.00 -9.02
C TYR A 7 7.06 21.33 -9.76
N LYS A 8 6.34 21.37 -10.89
CA LYS A 8 6.16 22.60 -11.67
C LYS A 8 5.19 23.54 -10.96
N SER A 9 5.65 24.73 -10.61
CA SER A 9 4.79 25.77 -10.02
C SER A 9 3.72 26.20 -11.03
N SER A 10 2.44 26.21 -10.61
CA SER A 10 1.31 26.66 -11.43
C SER A 10 1.34 28.16 -11.73
N SER A 11 2.19 28.94 -11.05
CA SER A 11 2.37 30.37 -11.29
C SER A 11 3.19 30.68 -12.56
N ALA A 12 3.75 29.67 -13.24
CA ALA A 12 4.61 29.83 -14.41
C ALA A 12 3.89 29.59 -15.77
N SER A 13 2.56 29.44 -15.79
CA SER A 13 1.80 29.45 -17.04
C SER A 13 1.30 30.86 -17.38
N SER A 14 2.21 31.76 -17.71
CA SER A 14 1.84 32.90 -18.55
C SER A 14 2.43 32.66 -19.93
N ASP A 15 1.57 32.52 -20.94
CA ASP A 15 1.89 32.69 -22.34
C ASP A 15 2.54 34.06 -22.54
N GLN A 16 3.85 34.16 -22.33
CA GLN A 16 4.64 35.27 -22.83
C GLN A 16 5.49 34.74 -23.97
N LYS A 17 4.99 34.95 -25.20
CA LYS A 17 5.86 35.03 -26.38
C LYS A 17 6.98 36.01 -26.04
N ALA A 18 8.19 35.50 -25.84
CA ALA A 18 9.35 36.34 -25.62
C ALA A 18 9.52 37.30 -26.82
N PRO A 19 9.69 38.62 -26.62
CA PRO A 19 10.03 39.50 -27.71
C PRO A 19 11.40 39.11 -28.25
N LEU A 20 11.50 38.99 -29.58
CA LEU A 20 12.67 38.59 -30.38
C LEU A 20 13.92 39.50 -30.22
N SER A 21 13.95 40.38 -29.22
CA SER A 21 14.98 41.40 -29.00
C SER A 21 16.15 40.94 -28.11
N ARG A 22 16.20 39.68 -27.68
CA ARG A 22 17.31 39.14 -26.88
C ARG A 22 18.13 38.09 -27.64
N LEU A 23 18.53 38.40 -28.87
CA LEU A 23 19.74 37.82 -29.46
C LEU A 23 20.96 38.59 -28.93
N SER A 24 21.46 38.17 -27.77
CA SER A 24 22.81 38.54 -27.33
C SER A 24 23.46 37.32 -26.71
N GLY A 25 24.13 36.54 -27.57
CA GLY A 25 25.46 36.00 -27.30
C GLY A 25 25.61 34.75 -26.44
N LEU A 26 24.65 34.35 -25.61
CA LEU A 26 24.74 33.09 -24.86
C LEU A 26 23.33 32.49 -24.78
N GLY A 27 23.15 31.24 -25.18
CA GLY A 27 21.88 30.53 -25.05
C GLY A 27 21.34 30.60 -23.61
N PRO A 28 20.03 30.32 -23.39
CA PRO A 28 19.48 30.33 -22.05
C PRO A 28 20.40 29.52 -21.11
N PRO A 29 20.70 30.01 -19.90
CA PRO A 29 21.49 29.26 -18.93
C PRO A 29 20.96 27.83 -18.86
N ARG A 30 21.86 26.85 -18.72
CA ARG A 30 21.56 25.41 -18.80
C ARG A 30 20.49 24.96 -17.77
N GLU A 31 20.10 25.85 -16.87
CA GLU A 31 19.15 25.71 -15.78
C GLU A 31 17.90 26.62 -15.87
N ALA A 32 17.65 27.32 -16.98
CA ALA A 32 16.47 28.22 -17.11
C ALA A 32 15.13 27.49 -16.88
N TRP A 33 15.09 26.19 -17.19
CA TRP A 33 13.94 25.34 -16.93
C TRP A 33 13.74 25.05 -15.43
N CYS A 34 14.80 25.06 -14.61
CA CYS A 34 14.71 24.75 -13.17
C CYS A 34 13.95 25.82 -12.39
N ALA A 35 13.92 27.06 -12.88
CA ALA A 35 13.26 28.18 -12.21
C ALA A 35 11.74 27.98 -12.06
N ASP A 36 11.14 27.15 -12.92
CA ASP A 36 9.72 26.83 -12.87
C ASP A 36 9.38 25.68 -11.92
N TYR A 37 10.40 25.04 -11.31
CA TYR A 37 10.22 23.86 -10.47
C TYR A 37 10.66 24.10 -9.03
N ILE A 38 9.87 23.57 -8.11
CA ILE A 38 10.17 23.56 -6.68
C ILE A 38 10.72 22.19 -6.30
N ASP A 39 11.83 22.18 -5.57
CA ASP A 39 12.37 20.99 -4.93
C ASP A 39 11.41 20.52 -3.84
N LEU A 40 10.79 19.35 -4.04
CA LEU A 40 9.98 18.72 -3.00
C LEU A 40 10.89 17.94 -2.07
N THR A 41 10.79 18.24 -0.76
CA THR A 41 11.42 17.42 0.26
C THR A 41 10.79 16.03 0.23
N LEU A 42 11.62 15.01 -0.02
CA LEU A 42 11.18 13.63 0.06
C LEU A 42 10.94 13.28 1.52
N HIS A 43 9.71 12.89 1.83
CA HIS A 43 9.34 12.47 3.17
C HIS A 43 9.82 11.05 3.44
N ASP A 44 10.44 10.83 4.61
CA ASP A 44 10.90 9.50 5.01
C ASP A 44 9.79 8.73 5.73
N HIS A 45 9.15 7.83 4.99
CA HIS A 45 8.09 6.98 5.49
C HIS A 45 8.56 5.84 6.40
N THR A 46 9.87 5.64 6.59
CA THR A 46 10.37 4.61 7.53
C THR A 46 10.11 4.98 8.99
N THR A 47 9.89 6.26 9.27
CA THR A 47 9.62 6.80 10.60
C THR A 47 8.13 6.73 11.00
N GLU A 48 7.24 6.38 10.06
CA GLU A 48 5.80 6.41 10.25
C GLU A 48 5.18 5.02 10.32
N TYR A 49 4.15 4.87 11.17
CA TYR A 49 3.34 3.66 11.19
C TYR A 49 2.26 3.69 10.11
N LEU A 50 2.68 3.53 8.85
CA LEU A 50 1.82 3.59 7.66
C LEU A 50 0.61 2.66 7.74
N VAL A 51 0.74 1.52 8.42
CA VAL A 51 -0.37 0.56 8.53
C VAL A 51 -1.55 1.17 9.28
N ALA A 52 -1.35 1.86 10.40
CA ALA A 52 -2.46 2.53 11.09
C ALA A 52 -3.14 3.61 10.23
N ILE A 53 -2.38 4.30 9.38
CA ILE A 53 -2.91 5.36 8.52
C ILE A 53 -3.84 4.78 7.46
N PHE A 54 -3.55 3.58 6.99
CA PHE A 54 -4.24 2.98 5.85
C PHE A 54 -5.20 1.83 6.17
N SER A 55 -5.18 1.32 7.40
CA SER A 55 -6.13 0.31 7.84
C SER A 55 -7.54 0.87 8.00
N TRP A 56 -8.53 0.02 7.75
CA TRP A 56 -9.93 0.34 7.96
C TRP A 56 -10.23 0.46 9.46
N TYR A 57 -11.08 1.42 9.84
CA TYR A 57 -11.48 1.64 11.23
C TYR A 57 -12.61 0.71 11.69
N LYS A 58 -13.27 0.00 10.76
CA LYS A 58 -14.37 -0.94 11.02
C LYS A 58 -14.09 -2.31 10.39
N PRO A 59 -14.47 -3.40 11.06
CA PRO A 59 -14.40 -4.73 10.47
C PRO A 59 -15.33 -4.86 9.25
N THR A 60 -14.87 -5.56 8.21
CA THR A 60 -15.61 -5.76 6.97
C THR A 60 -15.77 -7.24 6.67
N LEU A 61 -17.00 -7.67 6.37
CA LEU A 61 -17.31 -9.05 6.01
C LEU A 61 -17.44 -9.16 4.49
N TYR A 62 -16.60 -10.00 3.87
CA TYR A 62 -16.70 -10.34 2.46
C TYR A 62 -17.29 -11.74 2.29
N GLN A 63 -18.33 -11.83 1.47
CA GLN A 63 -18.99 -13.08 1.14
C GLN A 63 -18.87 -13.36 -0.37
N PRO A 64 -18.80 -14.64 -0.77
CA PRO A 64 -18.78 -15.01 -2.18
C PRO A 64 -19.98 -14.47 -2.98
N HIS A 65 -21.12 -14.26 -2.32
CA HIS A 65 -22.32 -13.64 -2.93
C HIS A 65 -22.13 -12.19 -3.38
N HIS A 66 -21.08 -11.50 -2.89
CA HIS A 66 -20.76 -10.14 -3.33
C HIS A 66 -19.97 -10.13 -4.65
N LEU A 67 -19.54 -11.28 -5.17
CA LEU A 67 -18.91 -11.39 -6.47
C LEU A 67 -19.97 -11.32 -7.59
N PRO A 68 -19.62 -10.79 -8.77
CA PRO A 68 -20.51 -10.84 -9.93
C PRO A 68 -20.86 -12.29 -10.27
N THR A 69 -22.06 -12.53 -10.78
CA THR A 69 -22.61 -13.88 -11.05
C THR A 69 -21.68 -14.76 -11.89
N SER A 70 -20.90 -14.18 -12.81
CA SER A 70 -19.92 -14.89 -13.64
C SER A 70 -18.71 -15.44 -12.88
N LYS A 71 -18.45 -14.93 -11.66
CA LYS A 71 -17.35 -15.31 -10.78
C LYS A 71 -17.85 -15.90 -9.46
N GLN A 72 -19.15 -16.09 -9.33
CA GLN A 72 -19.72 -16.66 -8.13
C GLN A 72 -19.41 -18.16 -8.10
N PRO A 73 -18.87 -18.66 -7.00
CA PRO A 73 -18.54 -20.06 -6.95
C PRO A 73 -19.76 -20.97 -6.79
N SER A 74 -19.63 -22.18 -7.31
CA SER A 74 -20.68 -23.20 -7.33
C SER A 74 -20.85 -23.93 -6.00
N GLN A 75 -19.82 -24.03 -5.15
CA GLN A 75 -19.90 -24.76 -3.88
C GLN A 75 -19.06 -24.09 -2.79
N ILE A 76 -19.64 -23.79 -1.62
CA ILE A 76 -18.90 -23.20 -0.49
C ILE A 76 -18.02 -24.27 0.19
N LEU A 77 -16.74 -23.98 0.41
CA LEU A 77 -15.81 -24.90 1.08
C LEU A 77 -16.25 -25.12 2.53
N GLN A 78 -16.47 -26.38 2.91
CA GLN A 78 -16.92 -26.75 4.26
C GLN A 78 -15.79 -27.28 5.13
N HIS A 79 -15.92 -27.09 6.44
CA HIS A 79 -15.02 -27.63 7.43
C HIS A 79 -15.15 -29.17 7.48
N PRO A 80 -14.04 -29.92 7.36
CA PRO A 80 -14.06 -31.37 7.18
C PRO A 80 -14.79 -32.12 8.29
N THR A 81 -14.75 -31.60 9.53
CA THR A 81 -15.33 -32.24 10.71
C THR A 81 -16.65 -31.63 11.19
N LYS A 82 -17.01 -30.41 10.78
CA LYS A 82 -18.04 -29.59 11.47
C LYS A 82 -19.14 -29.06 10.56
N SER A 83 -19.21 -29.52 9.30
CA SER A 83 -20.23 -29.15 8.28
C SER A 83 -20.58 -27.65 8.25
N ARG A 84 -19.62 -26.79 8.58
CA ARG A 84 -19.76 -25.33 8.59
C ARG A 84 -18.90 -24.74 7.49
N PRO A 85 -19.31 -23.65 6.85
CA PRO A 85 -18.47 -22.99 5.85
C PRO A 85 -17.16 -22.52 6.47
N LEU A 86 -16.06 -22.68 5.74
CA LEU A 86 -14.76 -22.20 6.19
C LEU A 86 -14.72 -20.67 6.16
N GLN A 87 -14.17 -20.11 7.24
CA GLN A 87 -14.06 -18.67 7.46
C GLN A 87 -12.61 -18.33 7.74
N ILE A 88 -12.11 -17.30 7.08
CA ILE A 88 -10.78 -16.77 7.30
C ILE A 88 -10.94 -15.42 7.99
N LEU A 89 -10.26 -15.30 9.13
CA LEU A 89 -10.05 -14.03 9.81
C LEU A 89 -8.81 -13.38 9.20
N VAL A 90 -8.98 -12.17 8.66
CA VAL A 90 -7.89 -11.42 8.04
C VAL A 90 -7.57 -10.21 8.88
N LEU A 91 -6.28 -10.01 9.16
CA LEU A 91 -5.78 -8.78 9.77
C LEU A 91 -5.49 -7.78 8.65
N ASP A 92 -6.13 -6.63 8.70
CA ASP A 92 -5.93 -5.57 7.72
C ASP A 92 -4.59 -4.86 7.97
N VAL A 93 -3.58 -5.34 7.25
CA VAL A 93 -2.26 -4.72 7.16
C VAL A 93 -2.07 -4.11 5.77
N ARG A 94 -3.13 -3.54 5.17
CA ARG A 94 -3.22 -3.15 3.75
C ARG A 94 -3.34 -4.36 2.81
N MET A 95 -4.40 -5.14 2.97
CA MET A 95 -4.71 -6.22 2.02
C MET A 95 -5.00 -5.66 0.62
N LYS A 96 -4.42 -6.28 -0.40
CA LYS A 96 -4.69 -5.91 -1.79
C LYS A 96 -6.04 -6.52 -2.20
N TYR A 97 -6.86 -5.77 -2.92
CA TYR A 97 -8.17 -6.24 -3.42
C TYR A 97 -8.10 -7.62 -4.09
N ASN A 98 -7.07 -7.86 -4.91
CA ASN A 98 -6.89 -9.14 -5.60
C ASN A 98 -6.65 -10.32 -4.63
N GLN A 99 -6.03 -10.08 -3.47
CA GLN A 99 -5.84 -11.12 -2.46
C GLN A 99 -7.19 -11.53 -1.88
N ASN A 100 -8.06 -10.56 -1.55
CA ASN A 100 -9.42 -10.83 -1.09
C ASN A 100 -10.22 -11.58 -2.17
N GLN A 101 -10.08 -11.20 -3.44
CA GLN A 101 -10.71 -11.90 -4.57
C GLN A 101 -10.27 -13.36 -4.67
N CYS A 102 -8.98 -13.66 -4.52
CA CYS A 102 -8.48 -15.03 -4.57
C CYS A 102 -9.10 -15.92 -3.49
N PHE A 103 -9.33 -15.40 -2.28
CA PHE A 103 -9.99 -16.17 -1.22
C PHE A 103 -11.49 -16.36 -1.46
N LEU A 104 -12.17 -15.33 -1.96
CA LEU A 104 -13.61 -15.42 -2.26
C LEU A 104 -13.92 -16.34 -3.44
N LEU A 105 -13.04 -16.38 -4.45
CA LEU A 105 -13.09 -17.32 -5.57
C LEU A 105 -12.77 -18.76 -5.16
N GLY A 106 -12.03 -18.93 -4.06
CA GLY A 106 -11.75 -20.22 -3.43
C GLY A 106 -12.80 -20.62 -2.39
N ASP A 107 -14.00 -20.03 -2.46
CA ASP A 107 -15.20 -20.48 -1.74
C ASP A 107 -15.18 -20.22 -0.24
N LEU A 108 -14.37 -19.25 0.19
CA LEU A 108 -14.14 -18.91 1.59
C LEU A 108 -14.86 -17.62 1.96
N LYS A 109 -15.30 -17.54 3.23
CA LYS A 109 -15.79 -16.28 3.80
C LYS A 109 -14.63 -15.52 4.44
N LEU A 110 -14.54 -14.21 4.19
CA LEU A 110 -13.47 -13.37 4.72
C LEU A 110 -14.06 -12.39 5.73
N ALA A 111 -13.50 -12.32 6.93
CA ALA A 111 -13.79 -11.24 7.87
C ALA A 111 -12.50 -10.48 8.14
N GLU A 112 -12.44 -9.26 7.66
CA GLU A 112 -11.28 -8.37 7.76
C GLU A 112 -11.41 -7.48 8.99
N PHE A 113 -10.35 -7.40 9.79
CA PHE A 113 -10.31 -6.66 11.05
C PHE A 113 -9.14 -5.68 11.11
N PRO A 114 -9.31 -4.51 11.76
CA PRO A 114 -8.23 -3.56 11.96
C PRO A 114 -7.04 -4.16 12.71
N ILE A 115 -5.82 -3.79 12.31
CA ILE A 115 -4.56 -4.24 12.92
C ILE A 115 -4.46 -3.97 14.43
N LEU A 116 -5.19 -2.97 14.93
CA LEU A 116 -5.21 -2.60 16.35
C LEU A 116 -5.89 -3.64 17.24
N ARG A 117 -6.58 -4.64 16.67
CA ARG A 117 -7.13 -5.76 17.42
C ARG A 117 -6.15 -6.93 17.41
N GLY A 118 -5.61 -7.26 18.58
CA GLY A 118 -4.72 -8.42 18.72
C GLY A 118 -5.44 -9.73 18.43
N CYS A 119 -4.83 -10.60 17.62
CA CYS A 119 -5.24 -11.99 17.46
C CYS A 119 -4.45 -12.85 18.46
N ARG A 120 -5.17 -13.54 19.36
CA ARG A 120 -4.56 -14.51 20.27
C ARG A 120 -4.42 -15.84 19.54
N ASN A 121 -3.24 -16.47 19.64
CA ASN A 121 -2.98 -17.73 18.96
C ASN A 121 -3.68 -18.88 19.70
N GLU A 122 -4.81 -19.33 19.19
CA GLU A 122 -5.62 -20.43 19.76
C GLU A 122 -5.46 -21.75 18.99
N GLY A 123 -4.35 -21.93 18.27
CA GLY A 123 -4.08 -23.16 17.51
C GLY A 123 -4.75 -23.22 16.13
N PHE A 124 -5.18 -22.08 15.60
CA PHE A 124 -5.64 -21.97 14.22
C PHE A 124 -4.45 -21.89 13.25
N PRO A 125 -4.57 -22.45 12.02
CA PRO A 125 -3.53 -22.29 11.01
C PRO A 125 -3.37 -20.80 10.65
N LEU A 126 -2.13 -20.31 10.75
CA LEU A 126 -1.77 -18.94 10.39
C LEU A 126 -1.12 -18.92 9.00
N PHE A 127 -1.59 -18.02 8.15
CA PHE A 127 -0.99 -17.75 6.84
C PHE A 127 -0.67 -16.26 6.73
N SER A 128 0.51 -15.94 6.20
CA SER A 128 1.04 -14.58 6.16
C SER A 128 1.63 -14.25 4.80
N ILE A 129 1.36 -13.06 4.29
CA ILE A 129 1.84 -12.53 3.00
C ILE A 129 2.55 -11.20 3.20
N CYS A 130 3.72 -11.03 2.57
CA CYS A 130 4.45 -9.76 2.51
C CYS A 130 4.70 -9.14 3.91
N LEU A 131 4.11 -7.97 4.20
CA LEU A 131 4.29 -7.27 5.47
C LEU A 131 3.82 -8.08 6.68
N SER A 132 2.78 -8.90 6.52
CA SER A 132 2.29 -9.77 7.60
C SER A 132 3.26 -10.91 7.92
N HIS A 133 4.01 -11.44 6.95
CA HIS A 133 5.07 -12.43 7.21
C HIS A 133 6.17 -11.82 8.09
N GLN A 134 6.55 -10.61 7.72
CA GLN A 134 7.48 -9.78 8.46
C GLN A 134 7.02 -9.47 9.90
N LEU A 135 5.72 -9.24 10.13
CA LEU A 135 5.15 -9.05 11.47
C LEU A 135 5.13 -10.36 12.27
N LEU A 136 4.78 -11.48 11.63
CA LEU A 136 4.80 -12.79 12.25
C LEU A 136 6.23 -13.17 12.70
N ALA A 137 7.24 -12.88 11.86
CA ALA A 137 8.64 -13.08 12.21
C ALA A 137 9.07 -12.25 13.44
N LEU A 138 8.66 -10.98 13.50
CA LEU A 138 8.89 -10.13 14.69
C LEU A 138 8.19 -10.68 15.93
N ALA A 139 6.96 -11.18 15.79
CA ALA A 139 6.19 -11.74 16.90
C ALA A 139 6.82 -13.00 17.50
N VAL A 140 7.54 -13.79 16.70
CA VAL A 140 8.35 -14.93 17.18
C VAL A 140 9.76 -14.55 17.64
N GLY A 141 10.06 -13.24 17.73
CA GLY A 141 11.32 -12.72 18.28
C GLY A 141 12.43 -12.47 17.26
N SER A 142 12.13 -12.52 15.96
CA SER A 142 13.10 -12.15 14.92
C SER A 142 13.30 -10.64 14.91
N LYS A 143 14.43 -10.17 14.39
CA LYS A 143 14.70 -8.74 14.17
C LYS A 143 14.65 -8.43 12.68
N LYS A 144 14.02 -7.31 12.31
CA LYS A 144 14.18 -6.77 10.95
C LYS A 144 15.43 -5.90 10.92
N LEU A 145 16.34 -6.21 9.99
CA LEU A 145 17.45 -5.33 9.65
C LEU A 145 16.99 -4.41 8.52
N TRP A 146 16.81 -3.14 8.83
CA TRP A 146 16.85 -2.08 7.83
C TRP A 146 18.24 -1.45 7.93
N LYS A 147 18.96 -1.39 6.80
CA LYS A 147 20.28 -0.78 6.76
C LYS A 147 20.07 0.71 6.94
N GLU A 148 20.42 1.25 8.11
CA GLU A 148 20.51 2.70 8.30
C GLU A 148 21.49 3.23 7.26
N ASN A 149 21.02 4.12 6.38
CA ASN A 149 21.94 4.89 5.56
C ASN A 149 22.72 5.76 6.54
N PRO A 150 24.07 5.66 6.61
CA PRO A 150 24.83 6.59 7.40
C PRO A 150 24.56 7.98 6.81
N SER A 151 23.94 8.83 7.62
CA SER A 151 23.76 10.25 7.34
C SER A 151 25.12 10.85 6.97
N MET A 152 25.27 11.29 5.72
CA MET A 152 26.33 12.23 5.31
C MET A 152 25.82 13.65 5.49
#